data_AF-A0A7E4URB5-F1
#
_entry.id   AF-A0A7E4URB5-F1
#
_cell.length_a   1.000
_cell.length_b   1.000
_cell.length_c   1.000
_cell.angle_alpha   90.00
_cell.angle_beta   90.00
_cell.angle_gamma   90.00
#
_symmetry.space_group_name_H-M   'P 1'
#
loop_
_entity.id
_entity.type
_entity.pdbx_description
1 polymer ?
#
loop_
_entity_poly.entity_id
_entity_poly.type
_entity_poly.pdbx_seq_one_letter_code
_entity_poly.pdbx_strand_id
1 'polypeptide(L)'
;MAFLFRCLVFACFAIARTISYDNEVAFEGLNTLLKKTPIAPAKLCISNLAKFVGPGETSPQEALGAYLGRGYDPLTDKTKFSVFDDSYANCNVSVDNKYIVPDFYRTELLKEGNCDKSTQVYSTYMEYQTSEESGIGAKGQGSKSGITLGGSFSKSSQETKTNMEKQERSLILMKLWYKKYRFEADIGAKFSHAFGDRIQAVTTAFKNGLKRMTRYLVEEIYRDYGTHVVNSAVLGVQLERRVFISSSVMSASKEKADSFKIGVSGSMRKEDKSGGGSYGQKDTSTSNSRDELSQIDRKDFISVLGGPNYKDLASDNVEDLLKDVNLAALSRDTTPIYKMINFATLQGYNLTQTDIETIQNLFREVYNELLERNMHPGCTDREYYNFDFQANTDDATCDSPRCQWKDIGLQCNEDKGAT
;
A
#
# COMPACT_ATOMS: atom_id res chain seq x y z
N MET A 1 -15.77 -4.10 37.86
CA MET A 1 -16.18 -4.92 36.70
C MET A 1 -15.37 -4.62 35.43
N ALA A 2 -15.22 -3.37 34.97
CA ALA A 2 -14.45 -3.04 33.76
C ALA A 2 -12.95 -3.47 33.80
N PHE A 3 -12.33 -3.43 34.99
CA PHE A 3 -10.94 -3.87 35.18
C PHE A 3 -10.77 -5.39 35.04
N LEU A 4 -11.71 -6.17 35.57
CA LEU A 4 -11.77 -7.63 35.40
C LEU A 4 -12.00 -8.03 33.93
N PHE A 5 -12.83 -7.26 33.21
CA PHE A 5 -13.07 -7.48 31.78
C PHE A 5 -11.81 -7.22 30.95
N ARG A 6 -11.07 -6.13 31.23
CA ARG A 6 -9.77 -5.85 30.60
C ARG A 6 -8.71 -6.91 30.91
N CYS A 7 -8.65 -7.41 32.15
CA CYS A 7 -7.74 -8.50 32.53
C CYS A 7 -8.08 -9.83 31.84
N LEU A 8 -9.36 -10.18 31.68
CA LEU A 8 -9.78 -11.39 30.97
C LEU A 8 -9.50 -11.34 29.47
N VAL A 9 -9.67 -10.16 28.84
CA VAL A 9 -9.33 -9.94 27.43
C VAL A 9 -7.81 -9.97 27.22
N PHE A 10 -7.02 -9.34 28.10
CA PHE A 10 -5.55 -9.43 28.07
C PHE A 10 -5.04 -10.84 28.34
N ALA A 11 -5.68 -11.59 29.23
CA ALA A 11 -5.35 -13.00 29.49
C ALA A 11 -5.68 -13.88 28.27
N CYS A 12 -6.81 -13.65 27.58
CA CYS A 12 -7.12 -14.32 26.31
C CYS A 12 -6.08 -13.98 25.23
N PHE A 13 -5.62 -12.73 25.15
CA PHE A 13 -4.56 -12.31 24.22
C PHE A 13 -3.19 -12.90 24.56
N ALA A 14 -2.85 -13.03 25.85
CA ALA A 14 -1.61 -13.66 26.31
C ALA A 14 -1.61 -15.18 26.05
N ILE A 15 -2.78 -15.83 26.18
CA ILE A 15 -2.99 -17.22 25.79
C ILE A 15 -2.88 -17.35 24.25
N ALA A 16 -3.52 -16.47 23.47
CA ALA A 16 -3.39 -16.46 22.00
C ALA A 16 -1.94 -16.28 21.51
N ARG A 17 -1.12 -15.47 22.20
CA ARG A 17 0.31 -15.31 21.89
C ARG A 17 1.20 -16.50 22.30
N THR A 18 0.73 -17.37 23.20
CA THR A 18 1.51 -18.53 23.69
C THR A 18 1.09 -19.85 23.04
N ILE A 19 0.00 -19.88 22.27
CA ILE A 19 -0.40 -21.01 21.44
C ILE A 19 0.52 -21.08 20.21
N SER A 20 1.73 -21.58 20.44
CA SER A 20 2.65 -22.02 19.40
C SER A 20 2.98 -23.51 19.54
N TYR A 21 2.44 -24.25 20.53
CA TYR A 21 2.96 -25.59 20.81
C TYR A 21 1.99 -26.71 21.21
N ASP A 22 0.69 -26.50 21.53
CA ASP A 22 -0.24 -27.64 21.68
C ASP A 22 -1.74 -27.23 21.68
N ASN A 23 -2.48 -27.61 20.64
CA ASN A 23 -3.86 -27.14 20.41
C ASN A 23 -4.93 -27.87 21.24
N GLU A 24 -4.72 -29.15 21.61
CA GLU A 24 -5.68 -29.90 22.44
C GLU A 24 -5.81 -29.31 23.85
N VAL A 25 -4.69 -28.92 24.45
CA VAL A 25 -4.64 -28.32 25.80
C VAL A 25 -5.29 -26.93 25.80
N ALA A 26 -5.07 -26.14 24.74
CA ALA A 26 -5.68 -24.83 24.59
C ALA A 26 -7.20 -24.90 24.39
N PHE A 27 -7.69 -25.86 23.60
CA PHE A 27 -9.11 -26.10 23.38
C PHE A 27 -9.84 -26.55 24.65
N GLU A 28 -9.27 -27.48 25.41
CA GLU A 28 -9.81 -27.89 26.71
C GLU A 28 -9.81 -26.74 27.73
N GLY A 29 -8.77 -25.91 27.73
CA GLY A 29 -8.68 -24.70 28.54
C GLY A 29 -9.77 -23.67 28.23
N LEU A 30 -10.00 -23.39 26.94
CA LEU A 30 -11.06 -22.49 26.46
C LEU A 30 -12.45 -23.04 26.79
N ASN A 31 -12.70 -24.34 26.58
CA ASN A 31 -13.97 -24.97 26.95
C ASN A 31 -14.23 -24.92 28.47
N THR A 32 -13.19 -25.03 29.27
CA THR A 32 -13.27 -24.90 30.73
C THR A 32 -13.58 -23.46 31.15
N LEU A 33 -12.96 -22.47 30.49
CA LEU A 33 -13.24 -21.04 30.69
C LEU A 33 -14.66 -20.70 30.24
N LEU A 34 -15.15 -21.25 29.13
CA LEU A 34 -16.51 -21.05 28.63
C LEU A 34 -17.56 -21.45 29.67
N LYS A 35 -17.35 -22.61 30.31
CA LYS A 35 -18.21 -23.13 31.38
C LYS A 35 -18.19 -22.24 32.62
N LYS A 36 -17.05 -21.58 32.91
CA LYS A 36 -16.85 -20.76 34.12
C LYS A 36 -17.16 -19.27 33.93
N THR A 37 -17.36 -18.78 32.72
CA THR A 37 -17.52 -17.35 32.44
C THR A 37 -18.98 -16.90 32.60
N PRO A 38 -19.30 -15.97 33.53
CA PRO A 38 -20.69 -15.60 33.81
C PRO A 38 -21.24 -14.48 32.91
N ILE A 39 -20.37 -13.77 32.16
CA ILE A 39 -20.73 -12.56 31.40
C ILE A 39 -20.94 -12.92 29.92
N ALA A 40 -22.12 -12.60 29.37
CA ALA A 40 -22.53 -12.98 28.01
C ALA A 40 -21.55 -12.54 26.89
N PRO A 41 -21.03 -11.29 26.87
CA PRO A 41 -19.99 -10.87 25.93
C PRO A 41 -18.69 -11.71 26.00
N ALA A 42 -18.22 -12.02 27.23
CA ALA A 42 -17.02 -12.82 27.41
C ALA A 42 -17.25 -14.29 27.03
N LYS A 43 -18.45 -14.83 27.30
CA LYS A 43 -18.88 -16.14 26.79
C LYS A 43 -18.93 -16.20 25.27
N LEU A 44 -19.42 -15.15 24.61
CA LEU A 44 -19.44 -15.05 23.15
C LEU A 44 -18.01 -15.05 22.60
N CYS A 45 -17.13 -14.22 23.17
CA CYS A 45 -15.73 -14.16 22.77
C CYS A 45 -15.02 -15.50 22.96
N ILE A 46 -15.16 -16.13 24.15
CA ILE A 46 -14.58 -17.45 24.42
C ILE A 46 -15.24 -18.53 23.54
N SER A 47 -16.53 -18.42 23.19
CA SER A 47 -17.21 -19.37 22.29
C SER A 47 -16.72 -19.25 20.85
N ASN A 48 -16.46 -18.03 20.40
CA ASN A 48 -15.88 -17.76 19.11
C ASN A 48 -14.44 -18.28 19.11
N LEU A 49 -13.61 -17.91 20.08
CA LEU A 49 -12.26 -18.45 20.29
C LEU A 49 -12.22 -19.98 20.41
N ALA A 50 -13.19 -20.62 21.06
CA ALA A 50 -13.26 -22.07 21.17
C ALA A 50 -13.59 -22.73 19.83
N LYS A 51 -14.47 -22.13 19.01
CA LYS A 51 -14.71 -22.59 17.62
C LYS A 51 -13.45 -22.47 16.73
N PHE A 52 -12.52 -21.60 17.11
CA PHE A 52 -11.28 -21.28 16.40
C PHE A 52 -10.06 -22.15 16.78
N VAL A 53 -10.13 -22.96 17.85
CA VAL A 53 -9.02 -23.80 18.33
C VAL A 53 -9.41 -25.28 18.26
N GLY A 54 -10.25 -25.67 17.28
CA GLY A 54 -10.69 -27.06 17.13
C GLY A 54 -9.51 -28.05 17.03
N PRO A 55 -9.69 -29.31 17.47
CA PRO A 55 -8.64 -30.32 17.38
C PRO A 55 -8.31 -30.57 15.90
N GLY A 56 -7.15 -30.08 15.45
CA GLY A 56 -6.63 -30.29 14.10
C GLY A 56 -6.38 -29.04 13.25
N GLU A 57 -6.74 -27.82 13.66
CA GLU A 57 -6.44 -26.61 12.88
C GLU A 57 -5.13 -25.95 13.34
N THR A 58 -4.04 -26.16 12.59
CA THR A 58 -2.70 -25.63 12.85
C THR A 58 -2.39 -24.36 12.04
N SER A 59 -3.21 -23.32 12.15
CA SER A 59 -2.87 -22.01 11.57
C SER A 59 -2.93 -20.93 12.66
N PRO A 60 -1.79 -20.30 13.03
CA PRO A 60 -1.78 -19.14 13.90
C PRO A 60 -2.65 -18.05 13.27
N GLN A 61 -3.77 -17.71 13.91
CA GLN A 61 -4.70 -16.71 13.38
C GLN A 61 -4.03 -15.34 13.33
N GLU A 62 -3.83 -14.82 12.12
CA GLU A 62 -3.40 -13.44 11.92
C GLU A 62 -4.57 -12.49 12.17
N ALA A 63 -4.36 -11.48 13.01
CA ALA A 63 -5.36 -10.43 13.18
C ALA A 63 -5.37 -9.53 11.93
N LEU A 64 -6.54 -9.36 11.30
CA LEU A 64 -6.75 -8.42 10.20
C LEU A 64 -6.83 -6.98 10.74
N GLY A 65 -5.79 -6.50 11.43
CA GLY A 65 -5.72 -5.15 11.99
C GLY A 65 -4.55 -4.33 11.45
N ALA A 66 -3.57 -4.95 10.79
CA ALA A 66 -2.32 -4.26 10.42
C ALA A 66 -2.47 -3.22 9.29
N TYR A 67 -3.62 -3.14 8.63
CA TYR A 67 -3.78 -2.37 7.39
C TYR A 67 -4.75 -1.19 7.48
N LEU A 68 -5.88 -1.32 8.18
CA LEU A 68 -6.90 -0.27 8.24
C LEU A 68 -6.75 0.61 9.47
N GLY A 69 -7.27 1.83 9.36
CA GLY A 69 -7.21 2.84 10.42
C GLY A 69 -5.79 3.29 10.74
N ARG A 70 -4.79 2.81 10.01
CA ARG A 70 -3.42 3.25 10.12
C ARG A 70 -3.19 4.45 9.24
N GLY A 71 -2.35 5.34 9.77
CA GLY A 71 -1.78 6.43 9.03
C GLY A 71 -0.99 5.91 7.81
N TYR A 72 -0.87 6.75 6.80
CA TYR A 72 -0.28 6.39 5.53
C TYR A 72 0.40 7.59 4.89
N ASP A 73 1.63 7.37 4.44
CA ASP A 73 2.39 8.32 3.65
C ASP A 73 2.33 7.89 2.17
N PRO A 74 1.51 8.58 1.36
CA PRO A 74 1.33 8.24 -0.03
C PRO A 74 2.51 8.68 -0.91
N LEU A 75 3.46 9.51 -0.43
CA LEU A 75 4.65 9.85 -1.20
C LEU A 75 5.64 8.68 -1.22
N THR A 76 5.77 7.99 -0.08
CA THR A 76 6.74 6.90 0.09
C THR A 76 6.11 5.50 0.02
N ASP A 77 4.79 5.40 -0.13
CA ASP A 77 3.99 4.17 -0.04
C ASP A 77 4.26 3.40 1.27
N LYS A 78 4.15 4.09 2.41
CA LYS A 78 4.43 3.50 3.72
C LYS A 78 3.28 3.68 4.69
N THR A 79 2.89 2.56 5.30
CA THR A 79 2.02 2.57 6.49
C THR A 79 2.75 3.16 7.69
N LYS A 80 2.02 3.93 8.49
CA LYS A 80 2.48 4.68 9.66
C LYS A 80 1.73 4.20 10.91
N PHE A 81 1.79 4.97 12.00
CA PHE A 81 1.13 4.61 13.26
C PHE A 81 -0.41 4.59 13.15
N SER A 82 -1.07 3.90 14.08
CA SER A 82 -2.52 3.73 14.05
C SER A 82 -3.25 5.03 14.42
N VAL A 83 -4.12 5.50 13.53
CA VAL A 83 -4.96 6.68 13.74
C VAL A 83 -6.27 6.30 14.42
N PHE A 84 -6.84 5.15 14.06
CA PHE A 84 -8.05 4.62 14.71
C PHE A 84 -7.75 3.55 15.75
N ASP A 85 -8.71 3.32 16.63
CA ASP A 85 -8.67 2.29 17.65
C ASP A 85 -8.91 0.91 17.04
N ASP A 86 -7.97 -0.01 17.28
CA ASP A 86 -8.01 -1.40 16.81
C ASP A 86 -8.50 -2.32 17.94
N SER A 87 -9.56 -1.89 18.65
CA SER A 87 -10.18 -2.69 19.70
C SER A 87 -10.79 -3.98 19.14
N TYR A 88 -10.67 -5.07 19.90
CA TYR A 88 -11.24 -6.39 19.58
C TYR A 88 -12.23 -6.85 20.67
N ALA A 89 -12.85 -5.91 21.39
CA ALA A 89 -13.67 -6.21 22.56
C ALA A 89 -14.94 -6.99 22.21
N ASN A 90 -15.46 -6.87 20.99
CA ASN A 90 -16.62 -7.60 20.50
C ASN A 90 -16.26 -8.94 19.86
N CYS A 91 -14.96 -9.23 19.68
CA CYS A 91 -14.46 -10.46 19.09
C CYS A 91 -15.13 -10.77 17.75
N ASN A 92 -15.24 -9.73 16.91
CA ASN A 92 -15.73 -9.82 15.55
C ASN A 92 -14.80 -10.70 14.72
N VAL A 93 -15.38 -11.38 13.74
CA VAL A 93 -14.66 -12.35 12.89
C VAL A 93 -15.03 -12.08 11.43
N SER A 94 -14.16 -12.49 10.51
CA SER A 94 -14.43 -12.40 9.08
C SER A 94 -15.67 -13.21 8.70
N VAL A 95 -16.27 -12.88 7.56
CA VAL A 95 -17.50 -13.54 7.07
C VAL A 95 -17.39 -15.05 6.91
N ASP A 96 -16.18 -15.57 6.72
CA ASP A 96 -15.85 -16.99 6.61
C ASP A 96 -15.28 -17.59 7.91
N ASN A 97 -15.30 -16.83 9.00
CA ASN A 97 -14.75 -17.23 10.31
C ASN A 97 -13.29 -17.71 10.22
N LYS A 98 -12.42 -16.99 9.49
CA LYS A 98 -10.98 -17.32 9.41
C LYS A 98 -10.09 -16.33 10.15
N TYR A 99 -10.53 -15.07 10.27
CA TYR A 99 -9.73 -14.00 10.82
C TYR A 99 -10.50 -13.26 11.92
N ILE A 100 -9.78 -12.81 12.96
CA ILE A 100 -10.33 -11.88 13.95
C ILE A 100 -10.28 -10.46 13.36
N VAL A 101 -11.40 -9.75 13.50
CA VAL A 101 -11.63 -8.42 12.94
C VAL A 101 -11.85 -7.42 14.09
N PRO A 102 -11.28 -6.19 14.05
CA PRO A 102 -11.53 -5.22 15.10
C PRO A 102 -12.96 -4.65 15.05
N ASP A 103 -13.39 -4.08 16.17
CA ASP A 103 -14.79 -3.78 16.50
C ASP A 103 -15.48 -2.83 15.52
N PHE A 104 -14.71 -1.91 14.91
CA PHE A 104 -15.20 -0.86 14.01
C PHE A 104 -14.84 -1.12 12.56
N TYR A 105 -14.66 -2.38 12.19
CA TYR A 105 -14.32 -2.76 10.82
C TYR A 105 -15.17 -3.94 10.36
N ARG A 106 -15.37 -4.02 9.05
CA ARG A 106 -16.11 -5.10 8.40
C ARG A 106 -15.32 -5.66 7.23
N THR A 107 -15.45 -6.96 7.04
CA THR A 107 -14.92 -7.67 5.88
C THR A 107 -16.05 -8.05 4.94
N GLU A 108 -15.81 -7.93 3.64
CA GLU A 108 -16.61 -8.53 2.59
C GLU A 108 -15.74 -9.55 1.86
N LEU A 109 -16.25 -10.76 1.64
CA LEU A 109 -15.59 -11.76 0.81
C LEU A 109 -15.76 -11.34 -0.64
N LEU A 110 -14.64 -11.10 -1.33
CA LEU A 110 -14.66 -10.91 -2.77
C LEU A 110 -14.87 -12.29 -3.40
N LYS A 111 -15.74 -12.39 -4.42
CA LYS A 111 -16.03 -13.67 -5.08
C LYS A 111 -14.73 -14.39 -5.44
N GLU A 112 -14.49 -15.53 -4.80
CA GLU A 112 -13.35 -16.41 -5.08
C GLU A 112 -13.41 -16.86 -6.54
N GLY A 113 -12.27 -16.81 -7.25
CA GLY A 113 -12.16 -17.54 -8.51
C GLY A 113 -11.08 -17.10 -9.49
N ASN A 114 -10.78 -15.82 -9.63
CA ASN A 114 -9.89 -15.38 -10.70
C ASN A 114 -8.66 -14.68 -10.16
N CYS A 115 -7.52 -15.36 -10.34
CA CYS A 115 -6.23 -14.71 -10.31
C CYS A 115 -6.21 -13.71 -11.47
N ASP A 116 -6.27 -12.41 -11.17
CA ASP A 116 -6.22 -11.36 -12.18
C ASP A 116 -4.77 -11.24 -12.65
N LYS A 117 -4.53 -11.23 -13.96
CA LYS A 117 -3.21 -11.04 -14.56
C LYS A 117 -3.21 -9.80 -15.45
N SER A 118 -2.18 -8.97 -15.32
CA SER A 118 -1.92 -7.85 -16.22
C SER A 118 -0.47 -7.87 -16.63
N THR A 119 -0.21 -7.69 -17.92
CA THR A 119 1.13 -7.44 -18.43
C THR A 119 1.09 -6.17 -19.27
N GLN A 120 1.88 -5.18 -18.89
CA GLN A 120 1.96 -3.88 -19.54
C GLN A 120 3.39 -3.55 -19.89
N VAL A 121 3.56 -2.76 -20.95
CA VAL A 121 4.86 -2.24 -21.39
C VAL A 121 4.82 -0.73 -21.20
N TYR A 122 5.84 -0.19 -20.55
CA TYR A 122 6.00 1.25 -20.32
C TYR A 122 7.26 1.72 -21.02
N SER A 123 7.10 2.75 -21.85
CA SER A 123 8.21 3.34 -22.58
C SER A 123 8.95 4.38 -21.72
N THR A 124 8.21 5.10 -20.87
CA THR A 124 8.71 6.15 -19.99
C THR A 124 8.36 5.90 -18.52
N TYR A 125 9.15 6.47 -17.60
CA TYR A 125 8.85 6.40 -16.17
C TYR A 125 7.52 7.10 -15.81
N MET A 126 7.14 8.16 -16.51
CA MET A 126 5.92 8.91 -16.22
C MET A 126 4.65 8.12 -16.51
N GLU A 127 4.63 7.34 -17.61
CA GLU A 127 3.54 6.40 -17.91
C GLU A 127 3.40 5.36 -16.79
N TYR A 128 4.52 4.79 -16.33
CA TYR A 128 4.55 3.86 -15.22
C TYR A 128 4.02 4.50 -13.94
N GLN A 129 4.55 5.66 -13.53
CA GLN A 129 4.15 6.33 -12.29
C GLN A 129 2.66 6.64 -12.27
N THR A 130 2.13 7.23 -13.35
CA THR A 130 0.71 7.55 -13.50
C THR A 130 -0.19 6.31 -13.36
N SER A 131 0.25 5.16 -13.89
CA SER A 131 -0.52 3.92 -13.79
C SER A 131 -0.55 3.33 -12.37
N GLU A 132 0.54 3.48 -11.62
CA GLU A 132 0.72 2.90 -10.28
C GLU A 132 0.06 3.71 -9.16
N GLU A 133 -0.13 5.01 -9.36
CA GLU A 133 -0.75 5.94 -8.40
C GLU A 133 -2.12 5.46 -7.88
N SER A 134 -2.90 4.84 -8.77
CA SER A 134 -4.25 4.36 -8.46
C SER A 134 -4.28 3.30 -7.34
N GLY A 135 -3.21 2.49 -7.20
CA GLY A 135 -3.08 1.44 -6.21
C GLY A 135 -2.50 1.89 -4.86
N ILE A 136 -1.75 2.99 -4.86
CA ILE A 136 -1.07 3.58 -3.70
C ILE A 136 -2.04 4.42 -2.86
N GLY A 137 -3.32 4.50 -3.23
CA GLY A 137 -4.30 5.27 -2.47
C GLY A 137 -4.00 6.77 -2.47
N ALA A 138 -3.27 7.26 -3.48
CA ALA A 138 -3.02 8.68 -3.72
C ALA A 138 -4.25 9.43 -4.28
N LYS A 139 -5.38 8.73 -4.45
CA LYS A 139 -6.67 9.32 -4.85
C LYS A 139 -7.03 10.45 -3.88
N GLY A 140 -7.01 11.69 -4.36
CA GLY A 140 -7.33 12.85 -3.54
C GLY A 140 -6.12 13.60 -2.96
N GLN A 141 -4.89 13.26 -3.36
CA GLN A 141 -3.81 14.25 -3.33
C GLN A 141 -4.24 15.41 -4.22
N GLY A 142 -4.69 16.51 -3.61
CA GLY A 142 -5.19 17.68 -4.33
C GLY A 142 -4.15 18.15 -5.35
N SER A 143 -4.48 18.07 -6.63
CA SER A 143 -3.62 18.56 -7.68
C SER A 143 -3.78 20.08 -7.77
N LYS A 144 -2.76 20.85 -7.42
CA LYS A 144 -2.48 22.04 -8.23
C LYS A 144 -1.85 21.47 -9.51
N SER A 145 -2.51 21.66 -10.66
CA SER A 145 -2.01 21.30 -12.01
C SER A 145 -2.21 19.86 -12.53
N GLY A 146 -3.07 19.02 -11.94
CA GLY A 146 -3.36 17.68 -12.49
C GLY A 146 -2.28 16.62 -12.28
N ILE A 147 -1.24 16.94 -11.50
CA ILE A 147 -0.07 16.07 -11.25
C ILE A 147 -0.18 15.46 -9.85
N THR A 148 0.00 14.15 -9.76
CA THR A 148 -0.01 13.40 -8.49
C THR A 148 1.44 13.01 -8.14
N LEU A 149 1.80 13.09 -6.86
CA LEU A 149 3.13 12.69 -6.36
C LEU A 149 3.13 11.29 -5.74
N GLY A 150 2.04 10.54 -5.92
CA GLY A 150 1.79 9.25 -5.31
C GLY A 150 2.91 8.25 -5.61
N GLY A 151 3.51 7.69 -4.58
CA GLY A 151 4.54 6.66 -4.66
C GLY A 151 5.88 7.12 -5.24
N SER A 152 6.01 8.39 -5.65
CA SER A 152 7.20 8.90 -6.34
C SER A 152 8.48 8.70 -5.55
N PHE A 153 8.43 8.73 -4.21
CA PHE A 153 9.57 8.51 -3.31
C PHE A 153 9.64 7.08 -2.75
N SER A 154 8.80 6.17 -3.23
CA SER A 154 8.87 4.76 -2.84
C SER A 154 10.13 4.10 -3.42
N LYS A 155 10.62 3.04 -2.75
CA LYS A 155 11.82 2.31 -3.19
C LYS A 155 11.65 1.72 -4.59
N SER A 156 10.51 1.10 -4.87
CA SER A 156 10.21 0.50 -6.17
C SER A 156 10.16 1.58 -7.26
N SER A 157 9.52 2.73 -7.00
CA SER A 157 9.46 3.82 -7.98
C SER A 157 10.83 4.40 -8.30
N GLN A 158 11.65 4.67 -7.28
CA GLN A 158 13.02 5.20 -7.46
C GLN A 158 13.94 4.21 -8.20
N GLU A 159 13.79 2.92 -7.93
CA GLU A 159 14.48 1.85 -8.67
C GLU A 159 13.99 1.79 -10.12
N THR A 160 12.69 1.85 -10.37
CA THR A 160 12.12 1.88 -11.72
C THR A 160 12.62 3.11 -12.49
N LYS A 161 12.55 4.31 -11.91
CA LYS A 161 13.05 5.56 -12.51
C LYS A 161 14.52 5.46 -12.91
N THR A 162 15.35 4.90 -12.02
CA THR A 162 16.78 4.74 -12.29
C THR A 162 17.03 3.80 -13.47
N ASN A 163 16.32 2.68 -13.56
CA ASN A 163 16.51 1.76 -14.69
C ASN A 163 15.92 2.33 -16.00
N MET A 164 14.80 3.06 -15.94
CA MET A 164 14.18 3.58 -17.16
C MET A 164 14.90 4.79 -17.73
N GLU A 165 15.22 5.77 -16.87
CA GLU A 165 15.76 7.05 -17.31
C GLU A 165 17.28 7.08 -17.37
N LYS A 166 17.99 6.57 -16.33
CA LYS A 166 19.47 6.59 -16.32
C LYS A 166 20.12 5.46 -17.10
N GLN A 167 19.42 4.37 -17.31
CA GLN A 167 19.96 3.19 -17.98
C GLN A 167 19.30 2.92 -19.34
N GLU A 168 18.44 3.85 -19.78
CA GLU A 168 17.79 3.81 -21.08
C GLU A 168 17.06 2.48 -21.35
N ARG A 169 16.26 2.04 -20.36
CA ARG A 169 15.49 0.79 -20.45
C ARG A 169 13.99 1.06 -20.48
N SER A 170 13.26 0.27 -21.25
CA SER A 170 11.81 0.18 -21.15
C SER A 170 11.43 -0.91 -20.15
N LEU A 171 10.24 -0.80 -19.56
CA LEU A 171 9.76 -1.72 -18.53
C LEU A 171 8.64 -2.60 -19.09
N ILE A 172 8.73 -3.90 -18.87
CA ILE A 172 7.60 -4.83 -18.92
C ILE A 172 7.22 -5.15 -17.47
N LEU A 173 6.02 -4.73 -17.07
CA LEU A 173 5.45 -5.00 -15.75
C LEU A 173 4.39 -6.07 -15.87
N MET A 174 4.63 -7.21 -15.24
CA MET A 174 3.60 -8.22 -15.03
C MET A 174 3.15 -8.18 -13.58
N LYS A 175 1.84 -8.16 -13.37
CA LYS A 175 1.22 -8.30 -12.06
C LYS A 175 0.19 -9.41 -12.09
N LEU A 176 0.15 -10.14 -10.99
CA LEU A 176 -0.74 -11.24 -10.76
C LEU A 176 -1.34 -11.05 -9.37
N TRP A 177 -2.66 -10.92 -9.27
CA TRP A 177 -3.35 -10.63 -8.02
C TRP A 177 -4.38 -11.69 -7.69
N TYR A 178 -4.33 -12.17 -6.46
CA TYR A 178 -5.42 -12.91 -5.85
C TYR A 178 -6.07 -12.04 -4.78
N LYS A 179 -7.26 -11.52 -5.07
CA LYS A 179 -8.02 -10.65 -4.16
C LYS A 179 -9.00 -11.50 -3.36
N LYS A 180 -8.94 -11.41 -2.03
CA LYS A 180 -9.74 -12.27 -1.14
C LYS A 180 -10.79 -11.49 -0.36
N TYR A 181 -10.37 -10.42 0.31
CA TYR A 181 -11.29 -9.60 1.10
C TYR A 181 -11.26 -8.15 0.64
N ARG A 182 -12.42 -7.51 0.72
CA ARG A 182 -12.51 -6.07 0.89
C ARG A 182 -12.69 -5.81 2.38
N PHE A 183 -11.81 -5.01 2.93
CA PHE A 183 -11.79 -4.68 4.35
C PHE A 183 -12.04 -3.18 4.49
N GLU A 184 -13.02 -2.79 5.31
CA GLU A 184 -13.48 -1.40 5.42
C GLU A 184 -13.68 -0.96 6.87
N ALA A 185 -13.31 0.28 7.17
CA ALA A 185 -13.65 0.96 8.41
C ALA A 185 -15.13 1.37 8.43
N ASP A 186 -15.77 1.19 9.58
CA ASP A 186 -17.12 1.66 9.84
C ASP A 186 -17.12 3.14 10.25
N ILE A 187 -18.24 3.82 10.05
CA ILE A 187 -18.43 5.27 10.27
C ILE A 187 -18.24 5.65 11.75
N GLY A 188 -18.29 4.68 12.67
CA GLY A 188 -18.13 4.85 14.12
C GLY A 188 -16.70 4.68 14.67
N ALA A 189 -15.69 4.47 13.82
CA ALA A 189 -14.31 4.27 14.29
C ALA A 189 -13.80 5.49 15.09
N LYS A 190 -13.27 5.24 16.29
CA LYS A 190 -12.72 6.28 17.17
C LYS A 190 -11.22 6.42 16.94
N PHE A 191 -10.68 7.61 17.24
CA PHE A 191 -9.23 7.78 17.27
C PHE A 191 -8.59 6.86 18.32
N SER A 192 -7.40 6.35 18.00
CA SER A 192 -6.55 5.65 18.96
C SER A 192 -6.18 6.60 20.10
N HIS A 193 -5.86 6.06 21.27
CA HIS A 193 -5.42 6.89 22.41
C HIS A 193 -4.21 7.76 22.03
N ALA A 194 -3.21 7.17 21.39
CA ALA A 194 -1.98 7.87 21.02
C ALA A 194 -2.23 8.99 20.00
N PHE A 195 -3.12 8.79 19.02
CA PHE A 195 -3.49 9.84 18.08
C PHE A 195 -4.34 10.91 18.76
N GLY A 196 -5.29 10.51 19.61
CA GLY A 196 -6.10 11.40 20.44
C GLY A 196 -5.24 12.34 21.29
N ASP A 197 -4.19 11.84 21.94
CA ASP A 197 -3.26 12.65 22.73
C ASP A 197 -2.55 13.72 21.88
N ARG A 198 -2.18 13.39 20.64
CA ARG A 198 -1.59 14.36 19.69
C ARG A 198 -2.59 15.45 19.30
N ILE A 199 -3.83 15.08 19.03
CA ILE A 199 -4.92 16.04 18.76
C ILE A 199 -5.19 16.91 20.01
N GLN A 200 -5.15 16.34 21.20
CA GLN A 200 -5.29 17.08 22.45
C GLN A 200 -4.17 18.12 22.62
N ALA A 201 -2.93 17.76 22.28
CA ALA A 201 -1.81 18.70 22.33
C ALA A 201 -2.02 19.88 21.36
N VAL A 202 -2.44 19.60 20.12
CA VAL A 202 -2.75 20.63 19.11
C VAL A 202 -3.84 21.57 19.61
N THR A 203 -4.97 21.03 20.08
CA THR A 203 -6.12 21.81 20.54
C THR A 203 -5.77 22.64 21.78
N THR A 204 -4.97 22.11 22.70
CA THR A 204 -4.48 22.83 23.88
C THR A 204 -3.57 24.00 23.48
N ALA A 205 -2.59 23.77 22.60
CA ALA A 205 -1.71 24.83 22.11
C ALA A 205 -2.50 25.93 21.38
N PHE A 206 -3.48 25.52 20.56
CA PHE A 206 -4.38 26.42 19.85
C PHE A 206 -5.17 27.34 20.80
N LYS A 207 -5.83 26.76 21.81
CA LYS A 207 -6.61 27.52 22.81
C LYS A 207 -5.76 28.51 23.61
N ASN A 208 -4.48 28.19 23.82
CA ASN A 208 -3.52 29.07 24.48
C ASN A 208 -2.90 30.12 23.55
N GLY A 209 -3.34 30.23 22.29
CA GLY A 209 -2.83 31.21 21.33
C GLY A 209 -1.41 30.92 20.81
N LEU A 210 -0.87 29.72 21.04
CA LEU A 210 0.51 29.35 20.72
C LEU A 210 0.66 28.93 19.25
N LYS A 211 0.41 29.86 18.31
CA LYS A 211 0.34 29.59 16.85
C LYS A 211 1.50 28.77 16.28
N ARG A 212 2.75 29.10 16.64
CA ARG A 212 3.94 28.37 16.16
C ARG A 212 3.96 26.93 16.68
N MET A 213 3.61 26.72 17.95
CA MET A 213 3.55 25.40 18.55
C MET A 213 2.41 24.57 17.94
N THR A 214 1.23 25.18 17.72
CA THR A 214 0.11 24.49 17.06
C THR A 214 0.52 23.96 15.69
N ARG A 215 1.19 24.79 14.87
CA ARG A 215 1.70 24.37 13.55
C ARG A 215 2.73 23.23 13.67
N TYR A 216 3.72 23.39 14.54
CA TYR A 216 4.73 22.37 14.79
C TYR A 216 4.13 21.01 15.18
N LEU A 217 3.13 21.00 16.06
CA LEU A 217 2.45 19.77 16.47
C LEU A 217 1.68 19.11 15.31
N VAL A 218 1.14 19.90 14.38
CA VAL A 218 0.51 19.37 13.15
C VAL A 218 1.56 18.74 12.22
N GLU A 219 2.72 19.38 12.06
CA GLU A 219 3.84 18.81 11.29
C GLU A 219 4.33 17.48 11.90
N GLU A 220 4.41 17.39 13.23
CA GLU A 220 4.74 16.14 13.92
C GLU A 220 3.71 15.05 13.66
N ILE A 221 2.41 15.39 13.64
CA ILE A 221 1.36 14.42 13.29
C ILE A 221 1.60 13.87 11.88
N TYR A 222 1.89 14.72 10.89
CA TYR A 222 2.17 14.23 9.53
C TYR A 222 3.47 13.43 9.41
N ARG A 223 4.48 13.73 10.21
CA ARG A 223 5.71 12.92 10.28
C ARG A 223 5.42 11.50 10.79
N ASP A 224 4.67 11.41 11.89
CA ASP A 224 4.47 10.18 12.66
C ASP A 224 3.34 9.30 12.08
N TYR A 225 2.26 9.92 11.61
CA TYR A 225 1.06 9.25 11.10
C TYR A 225 0.92 9.36 9.57
N GLY A 226 1.81 10.06 8.87
CA GLY A 226 1.62 10.31 7.43
C GLY A 226 0.49 11.32 7.19
N THR A 227 0.14 11.54 5.92
CA THR A 227 -0.84 12.57 5.54
C THR A 227 -2.25 12.02 5.34
N HIS A 228 -2.38 10.71 5.18
CA HIS A 228 -3.63 10.02 4.91
C HIS A 228 -3.85 8.90 5.93
N VAL A 229 -5.07 8.38 5.95
CA VAL A 229 -5.43 7.19 6.73
C VAL A 229 -6.07 6.19 5.79
N VAL A 230 -5.74 4.91 5.97
CA VAL A 230 -6.34 3.83 5.19
C VAL A 230 -7.74 3.53 5.72
N ASN A 231 -8.77 3.84 4.93
CA ASN A 231 -10.16 3.63 5.30
C ASN A 231 -10.71 2.31 4.77
N SER A 232 -10.22 1.88 3.61
CA SER A 232 -10.48 0.54 3.08
C SER A 232 -9.26 -0.02 2.37
N ALA A 233 -9.21 -1.34 2.29
CA ALA A 233 -8.15 -2.06 1.61
C ALA A 233 -8.70 -3.33 0.95
N VAL A 234 -8.13 -3.67 -0.20
CA VAL A 234 -8.31 -5.01 -0.78
C VAL A 234 -7.16 -5.87 -0.30
N LEU A 235 -7.48 -6.95 0.40
CA LEU A 235 -6.50 -7.88 0.95
C LEU A 235 -6.38 -9.13 0.09
N GLY A 236 -5.15 -9.60 -0.07
CA GLY A 236 -4.84 -10.68 -0.99
C GLY A 236 -3.36 -11.00 -1.08
N VAL A 237 -2.98 -11.63 -2.19
CA VAL A 237 -1.59 -11.86 -2.57
C VAL A 237 -1.35 -11.21 -3.93
N GLN A 238 -0.22 -10.53 -4.08
CA GLN A 238 0.22 -10.02 -5.37
C GLN A 238 1.63 -10.51 -5.66
N LEU A 239 1.83 -10.98 -6.88
CA LEU A 239 3.13 -11.25 -7.46
C LEU A 239 3.37 -10.24 -8.56
N GLU A 240 4.49 -9.54 -8.47
CA GLU A 240 4.91 -8.54 -9.44
C GLU A 240 6.27 -8.93 -10.02
N ARG A 241 6.39 -8.89 -11.34
CA ARG A 241 7.63 -9.04 -12.07
C ARG A 241 7.89 -7.79 -12.91
N ARG A 242 9.02 -7.13 -12.68
CA ARG A 242 9.50 -5.97 -13.44
C ARG A 242 10.71 -6.40 -14.26
N VAL A 243 10.56 -6.41 -15.59
CA VAL A 243 11.64 -6.74 -16.52
C VAL A 243 12.03 -5.49 -17.29
N PHE A 244 13.26 -5.05 -17.11
CA PHE A 244 13.84 -3.90 -17.80
C PHE A 244 14.68 -4.36 -18.97
N ILE A 245 14.36 -3.88 -20.17
CA ILE A 245 15.02 -4.21 -21.44
C ILE A 245 15.49 -2.91 -22.09
N SER A 246 16.64 -2.91 -22.75
CA SER A 246 17.13 -1.73 -23.47
C SER A 246 16.04 -1.13 -24.38
N SER A 247 15.83 0.18 -24.29
CA SER A 247 14.77 0.86 -25.06
C SER A 247 14.95 0.69 -26.56
N SER A 248 16.19 0.67 -27.08
CA SER A 248 16.48 0.45 -28.50
C SER A 248 16.09 -0.97 -28.97
N VAL A 249 16.20 -1.97 -28.09
CA VAL A 249 15.74 -3.34 -28.35
C VAL A 249 14.22 -3.42 -28.33
N MET A 250 13.58 -2.70 -27.40
CA MET A 250 12.12 -2.65 -27.28
C MET A 250 11.45 -1.93 -28.46
N SER A 251 12.06 -0.84 -28.96
CA SER A 251 11.53 -0.05 -30.07
C SER A 251 11.89 -0.59 -31.46
N ALA A 252 12.74 -1.61 -31.56
CA ALA A 252 13.20 -2.16 -32.84
C ALA A 252 12.06 -2.68 -33.73
N SER A 253 11.00 -3.23 -33.15
CA SER A 253 9.78 -3.65 -33.86
C SER A 253 8.67 -3.98 -32.87
N LYS A 254 7.42 -3.79 -33.27
CA LYS A 254 6.25 -4.14 -32.45
C LYS A 254 6.19 -5.65 -32.18
N GLU A 255 6.55 -6.47 -33.16
CA GLU A 255 6.55 -7.93 -33.07
C GLU A 255 7.50 -8.44 -31.97
N LYS A 256 8.70 -7.86 -31.87
CA LYS A 256 9.65 -8.17 -30.78
C LYS A 256 9.12 -7.72 -29.42
N ALA A 257 8.57 -6.51 -29.32
CA ALA A 257 8.00 -6.01 -28.07
C ALA A 257 6.85 -6.91 -27.58
N ASP A 258 5.97 -7.33 -28.50
CA ASP A 258 4.88 -8.27 -28.23
C ASP A 258 5.43 -9.66 -27.83
N SER A 259 6.47 -10.16 -28.51
CA SER A 259 7.14 -11.41 -28.15
C SER A 259 7.74 -11.35 -26.74
N PHE A 260 8.44 -10.28 -26.37
CA PHE A 260 8.98 -10.11 -25.01
C PHE A 260 7.86 -10.01 -23.97
N LYS A 261 6.78 -9.27 -24.25
CA LYS A 261 5.61 -9.18 -23.38
C LYS A 261 4.98 -10.56 -23.14
N ILE A 262 4.87 -11.37 -24.19
CA ILE A 262 4.39 -12.76 -24.14
C ILE A 262 5.37 -13.64 -23.35
N GLY A 263 6.68 -13.46 -23.55
CA GLY A 263 7.74 -14.17 -22.84
C GLY A 263 7.73 -13.91 -21.34
N VAL A 264 7.59 -12.64 -20.93
CA VAL A 264 7.45 -12.24 -19.51
C VAL A 264 6.18 -12.82 -18.91
N SER A 265 5.06 -12.75 -19.65
CA SER A 265 3.77 -13.28 -19.21
C SER A 265 3.77 -14.78 -19.02
N GLY A 266 4.49 -15.53 -19.87
CA GLY A 266 4.54 -16.98 -19.82
C GLY A 266 5.70 -17.55 -19.00
N SER A 267 6.66 -16.73 -18.60
CA SER A 267 7.82 -17.16 -17.82
C SER A 267 7.66 -16.66 -16.38
N MET A 268 7.42 -17.56 -15.44
CA MET A 268 7.57 -17.27 -14.01
C MET A 268 8.83 -17.91 -13.42
N ARG A 269 9.63 -18.56 -14.27
CA ARG A 269 10.75 -19.39 -13.88
C ARG A 269 11.96 -18.56 -13.48
N LYS A 270 12.59 -18.98 -12.38
CA LYS A 270 14.05 -18.85 -12.18
C LYS A 270 14.77 -19.51 -13.35
N GLU A 271 15.77 -18.84 -13.87
CA GLU A 271 16.82 -19.49 -14.67
C GLU A 271 17.38 -20.68 -13.87
N ASP A 272 16.97 -21.91 -14.18
CA ASP A 272 17.82 -22.98 -14.70
C ASP A 272 17.14 -24.36 -14.65
N LYS A 273 17.29 -25.08 -15.77
CA LYS A 273 17.32 -26.54 -15.95
C LYS A 273 16.23 -27.41 -15.32
N SER A 274 15.50 -28.07 -16.24
CA SER A 274 14.71 -29.30 -16.10
C SER A 274 13.24 -29.16 -15.69
N GLY A 275 12.41 -29.96 -16.37
CA GLY A 275 11.18 -30.54 -15.82
C GLY A 275 9.98 -29.61 -15.61
N GLY A 276 9.06 -29.63 -16.57
CA GLY A 276 7.60 -29.53 -16.46
C GLY A 276 6.92 -28.79 -15.31
N GLY A 277 6.12 -27.79 -15.67
CA GLY A 277 5.05 -27.21 -14.84
C GLY A 277 4.70 -25.79 -15.28
N SER A 278 3.91 -25.62 -16.33
CA SER A 278 3.43 -24.29 -16.76
C SER A 278 2.11 -23.99 -16.05
N TYR A 279 1.88 -22.73 -15.69
CA TYR A 279 0.54 -22.27 -15.31
C TYR A 279 -0.45 -22.61 -16.43
N GLY A 280 -1.52 -23.31 -16.06
CA GLY A 280 -2.51 -23.94 -16.92
C GLY A 280 -3.63 -23.01 -17.35
N GLN A 281 -3.28 -21.84 -17.88
CA GLN A 281 -4.14 -21.13 -18.83
C GLN A 281 -3.50 -21.31 -20.22
N LYS A 282 -4.28 -21.30 -21.30
CA LYS A 282 -3.73 -21.24 -22.68
C LYS A 282 -3.00 -19.89 -22.87
N ASP A 283 -1.90 -19.70 -22.17
CA ASP A 283 -0.97 -18.59 -22.41
C ASP A 283 -0.36 -18.87 -23.78
N THR A 284 -0.59 -17.95 -24.73
CA THR A 284 -0.07 -17.95 -26.10
C THR A 284 1.46 -17.85 -26.19
N SER A 285 2.17 -18.09 -25.08
CA SER A 285 3.62 -18.09 -24.99
C SER A 285 4.20 -19.32 -25.67
N THR A 286 4.64 -19.13 -26.91
CA THR A 286 5.45 -20.12 -27.63
C THR A 286 6.82 -20.28 -26.94
N SER A 287 7.46 -21.44 -27.09
CA SER A 287 8.86 -21.65 -26.65
C SER A 287 9.77 -20.52 -27.16
N ASN A 288 9.54 -20.10 -28.41
CA ASN A 288 10.32 -19.08 -29.10
C ASN A 288 10.32 -17.73 -28.35
N SER A 289 9.17 -17.26 -27.85
CA SER A 289 9.12 -15.97 -27.12
C SER A 289 9.86 -15.99 -25.78
N ARG A 290 9.96 -17.17 -25.13
CA ARG A 290 10.75 -17.34 -23.91
C ARG A 290 12.25 -17.40 -24.23
N ASP A 291 12.60 -18.11 -25.29
CA ASP A 291 13.99 -18.24 -25.76
C ASP A 291 14.53 -16.87 -26.20
N GLU A 292 13.74 -16.08 -26.93
CA GLU A 292 14.08 -14.71 -27.32
C GLU A 292 14.34 -13.81 -26.11
N LEU A 293 13.48 -13.87 -25.09
CA LEU A 293 13.66 -13.10 -23.84
C LEU A 293 14.92 -13.53 -23.07
N SER A 294 15.29 -14.82 -23.13
CA SER A 294 16.48 -15.35 -22.45
C SER A 294 17.80 -14.89 -23.07
N GLN A 295 17.79 -14.55 -24.36
CA GLN A 295 18.98 -14.20 -25.14
C GLN A 295 19.36 -12.72 -25.10
N ILE A 296 18.57 -11.87 -24.43
CA ILE A 296 18.81 -10.43 -24.36
C ILE A 296 19.33 -9.99 -22.98
N ASP A 297 20.13 -8.92 -22.96
CA ASP A 297 20.48 -8.23 -21.71
C ASP A 297 19.20 -7.65 -21.09
N ARG A 298 18.90 -8.08 -19.87
CA ARG A 298 17.72 -7.63 -19.13
C ARG A 298 18.01 -7.59 -17.64
N LYS A 299 17.29 -6.73 -16.94
CA LYS A 299 17.26 -6.71 -15.48
C LYS A 299 15.89 -7.14 -15.00
N ASP A 300 15.86 -8.12 -14.11
CA ASP A 300 14.63 -8.77 -13.67
C ASP A 300 14.46 -8.63 -12.16
N PHE A 301 13.28 -8.19 -11.75
CA PHE A 301 12.90 -8.12 -10.35
C PHE A 301 11.59 -8.83 -10.15
N ILE A 302 11.56 -9.74 -9.19
CA ILE A 302 10.35 -10.41 -8.76
C ILE A 302 10.10 -10.04 -7.30
N SER A 303 8.88 -9.61 -7.01
CA SER A 303 8.44 -9.31 -5.65
C SER A 303 7.08 -9.93 -5.39
N VAL A 304 6.88 -10.37 -4.15
CA VAL A 304 5.62 -10.90 -3.68
C VAL A 304 5.16 -10.06 -2.50
N LEU A 305 3.89 -9.68 -2.52
CA LEU A 305 3.20 -8.96 -1.46
C LEU A 305 2.14 -9.89 -0.87
N GLY A 306 2.31 -10.25 0.40
CA GLY A 306 1.54 -11.32 1.05
C GLY A 306 2.05 -12.72 0.65
N GLY A 307 1.38 -13.76 1.11
CA GLY A 307 1.70 -15.16 0.77
C GLY A 307 3.08 -15.63 1.28
N PRO A 308 3.50 -16.83 0.86
CA PRO A 308 4.81 -17.38 1.21
C PRO A 308 5.96 -16.64 0.52
N ASN A 309 7.18 -16.80 1.03
CA ASN A 309 8.36 -16.24 0.39
C ASN A 309 8.53 -16.83 -1.01
N TYR A 310 8.73 -15.98 -2.03
CA TYR A 310 8.92 -16.42 -3.42
C TYR A 310 10.03 -17.48 -3.58
N LYS A 311 11.06 -17.47 -2.72
CA LYS A 311 12.14 -18.47 -2.77
C LYS A 311 11.70 -19.87 -2.36
N ASP A 312 10.64 -19.97 -1.58
CA ASP A 312 10.13 -21.22 -0.99
C ASP A 312 9.00 -21.84 -1.83
N LEU A 313 8.63 -21.21 -2.94
CA LEU A 313 7.70 -21.77 -3.90
C LEU A 313 8.32 -23.00 -4.57
N ALA A 314 7.87 -24.17 -4.13
CA ALA A 314 8.33 -25.47 -4.62
C ALA A 314 7.80 -25.82 -6.02
N SER A 315 6.78 -25.11 -6.50
CA SER A 315 6.19 -25.31 -7.83
C SER A 315 5.97 -23.96 -8.55
N ASP A 316 5.96 -24.02 -9.89
CA ASP A 316 5.55 -22.93 -10.78
C ASP A 316 4.02 -22.66 -10.69
N ASN A 317 3.28 -23.30 -9.76
CA ASN A 317 1.85 -23.11 -9.60
C ASN A 317 1.57 -21.90 -8.70
N VAL A 318 0.99 -20.86 -9.28
CA VAL A 318 0.52 -19.68 -8.56
C VAL A 318 -0.52 -20.06 -7.50
N GLU A 319 -1.26 -21.16 -7.65
CA GLU A 319 -2.20 -21.61 -6.62
C GLU A 319 -1.49 -22.04 -5.31
N ASP A 320 -0.19 -22.39 -5.37
CA ASP A 320 0.60 -22.65 -4.16
C ASP A 320 1.00 -21.36 -3.43
N LEU A 321 1.02 -20.19 -4.09
CA LEU A 321 1.08 -18.88 -3.42
C LEU A 321 -0.18 -18.60 -2.57
N LEU A 322 -1.25 -19.36 -2.79
CA LEU A 322 -2.58 -19.15 -2.21
C LEU A 322 -2.91 -20.14 -1.08
N LYS A 323 -1.99 -21.07 -0.77
CA LYS A 323 -2.13 -21.98 0.37
C LYS A 323 -1.50 -21.33 1.61
N ASP A 324 -2.22 -21.35 2.73
CA ASP A 324 -1.80 -20.84 4.05
C ASP A 324 -1.37 -19.35 4.07
N VAL A 325 -2.34 -18.45 3.85
CA VAL A 325 -2.02 -17.10 3.38
C VAL A 325 -1.96 -16.05 4.48
N ASN A 326 -0.76 -15.47 4.63
CA ASN A 326 -0.56 -14.13 5.16
C ASN A 326 -1.00 -13.09 4.13
N LEU A 327 -2.18 -12.49 4.32
CA LEU A 327 -2.75 -11.57 3.35
C LEU A 327 -2.13 -10.18 3.50
N ALA A 328 -1.85 -9.53 2.38
CA ALA A 328 -1.38 -8.17 2.35
C ALA A 328 -2.38 -7.24 1.66
N ALA A 329 -2.30 -5.94 1.99
CA ALA A 329 -3.09 -4.91 1.30
C ALA A 329 -2.55 -4.69 -0.12
N LEU A 330 -3.30 -5.16 -1.12
CA LEU A 330 -2.99 -5.04 -2.54
C LEU A 330 -3.34 -3.66 -3.10
N SER A 331 -4.40 -3.07 -2.58
CA SER A 331 -4.79 -1.69 -2.88
C SER A 331 -5.39 -1.05 -1.64
N ARG A 332 -5.23 0.26 -1.51
CA ARG A 332 -5.72 1.06 -0.39
C ARG A 332 -6.56 2.20 -0.92
N ASP A 333 -7.73 2.42 -0.33
CA ASP A 333 -8.40 3.71 -0.45
C ASP A 333 -8.18 4.49 0.84
N THR A 334 -7.69 5.71 0.69
CA THR A 334 -7.24 6.52 1.80
C THR A 334 -8.00 7.84 1.88
N THR A 335 -8.00 8.45 3.05
CA THR A 335 -8.57 9.77 3.28
C THR A 335 -7.53 10.69 3.92
N PRO A 336 -7.32 11.92 3.41
CA PRO A 336 -6.44 12.88 4.05
C PRO A 336 -6.85 13.16 5.50
N ILE A 337 -5.87 13.17 6.42
CA ILE A 337 -6.12 13.39 7.86
C ILE A 337 -6.87 14.70 8.11
N TYR A 338 -6.57 15.78 7.38
CA TYR A 338 -7.28 17.05 7.55
C TYR A 338 -8.80 16.92 7.35
N LYS A 339 -9.27 15.99 6.50
CA LYS A 339 -10.73 15.75 6.32
C LYS A 339 -11.36 15.05 7.53
N MET A 340 -10.56 14.38 8.34
CA MET A 340 -11.01 13.73 9.57
C MET A 340 -11.12 14.71 10.74
N ILE A 341 -10.48 15.88 10.66
CA ILE A 341 -10.60 16.95 11.66
C ILE A 341 -11.92 17.67 11.43
N ASN A 342 -12.95 17.31 12.19
CA ASN A 342 -14.29 17.87 12.04
C ASN A 342 -15.05 17.87 13.37
N PHE A 343 -16.28 18.37 13.36
CA PHE A 343 -17.09 18.46 14.57
C PHE A 343 -17.25 17.09 15.25
N ALA A 344 -17.60 16.04 14.50
CA ALA A 344 -17.86 14.70 15.06
C ALA A 344 -16.64 14.10 15.76
N THR A 345 -15.43 14.32 15.24
CA THR A 345 -14.20 13.77 15.83
C THR A 345 -13.64 14.63 16.98
N LEU A 346 -14.05 15.90 17.08
CA LEU A 346 -13.55 16.85 18.08
C LEU A 346 -14.56 17.26 19.17
N GLN A 347 -15.74 16.63 19.25
CA GLN A 347 -16.79 17.00 20.21
C GLN A 347 -16.33 17.00 21.68
N GLY A 348 -15.27 16.25 22.02
CA GLY A 348 -14.73 16.15 23.38
C GLY A 348 -13.78 17.28 23.82
N TYR A 349 -13.35 18.18 22.93
CA TYR A 349 -12.28 19.14 23.22
C TYR A 349 -12.76 20.54 23.67
N ASN A 350 -14.07 20.75 23.83
CA ASN A 350 -14.68 22.03 24.17
C ASN A 350 -14.16 23.17 23.26
N LEU A 351 -14.45 23.03 21.96
CA LEU A 351 -14.09 23.93 20.87
C LEU A 351 -15.35 24.46 20.21
N THR A 352 -15.32 25.70 19.73
CA THR A 352 -16.37 26.24 18.88
C THR A 352 -16.26 25.68 17.45
N GLN A 353 -17.32 25.82 16.66
CA GLN A 353 -17.30 25.45 15.24
C GLN A 353 -16.18 26.18 14.48
N THR A 354 -15.98 27.47 14.76
CA THR A 354 -14.92 28.29 14.16
C THR A 354 -13.53 27.81 14.55
N ASP A 355 -13.33 27.36 15.79
CA ASP A 355 -12.05 26.79 16.23
C ASP A 355 -11.72 25.52 15.43
N ILE A 356 -12.70 24.63 15.24
CA ILE A 356 -12.54 23.38 14.51
C ILE A 356 -12.20 23.65 13.04
N GLU A 357 -12.89 24.59 12.41
CA GLU A 357 -12.60 25.01 11.03
C GLU A 357 -11.20 25.61 10.91
N THR A 358 -10.78 26.42 11.89
CA THR A 358 -9.43 27.02 11.91
C THR A 358 -8.35 25.94 12.03
N ILE A 359 -8.54 24.96 12.93
CA ILE A 359 -7.62 23.83 13.08
C ILE A 359 -7.59 22.98 11.81
N GLN A 360 -8.76 22.64 11.25
CA GLN A 360 -8.83 21.88 9.99
C GLN A 360 -8.10 22.60 8.85
N ASN A 361 -8.27 23.91 8.73
CA ASN A 361 -7.59 24.71 7.72
C ASN A 361 -6.08 24.73 7.93
N LEU A 362 -5.60 24.80 9.18
CA LEU A 362 -4.18 24.66 9.48
C LEU A 362 -3.63 23.29 9.05
N PHE A 363 -4.34 22.19 9.34
CA PHE A 363 -3.95 20.86 8.85
C PHE A 363 -3.85 20.82 7.32
N ARG A 364 -4.82 21.42 6.62
CA ARG A 364 -4.84 21.50 5.16
C ARG A 364 -3.69 22.35 4.61
N GLU A 365 -3.38 23.47 5.25
CA GLU A 365 -2.28 24.36 4.88
C GLU A 365 -0.93 23.62 4.98
N VAL A 366 -0.63 23.03 6.15
CA VAL A 366 0.61 22.27 6.36
C VAL A 366 0.72 21.09 5.39
N TYR A 367 -0.40 20.44 5.07
CA TYR A 367 -0.45 19.38 4.07
C TYR A 367 -0.04 19.88 2.68
N ASN A 368 -0.60 21.00 2.23
CA ASN A 368 -0.27 21.59 0.93
C ASN A 368 1.20 22.02 0.87
N GLU A 369 1.71 22.68 1.93
CA GLU A 369 3.12 23.06 2.00
C GLU A 369 4.06 21.83 1.95
N LEU A 370 3.66 20.71 2.57
CA LEU A 370 4.41 19.46 2.50
C LEU A 370 4.48 18.94 1.06
N LEU A 371 3.37 18.96 0.32
CA LEU A 371 3.37 18.57 -1.09
C LEU A 371 4.22 19.50 -1.94
N GLU A 372 4.06 20.82 -1.76
CA GLU A 372 4.83 21.84 -2.50
C GLU A 372 6.34 21.68 -2.28
N ARG A 373 6.79 21.34 -1.06
CA ARG A 373 8.21 21.08 -0.76
C ARG A 373 8.77 19.81 -1.40
N ASN A 374 7.93 18.83 -1.69
CA ASN A 374 8.35 17.55 -2.29
C ASN A 374 8.06 17.48 -3.80
N MET A 375 7.52 18.56 -4.36
CA MET A 375 7.33 18.72 -5.79
C MET A 375 8.62 19.25 -6.40
N HIS A 376 9.18 18.50 -7.35
CA HIS A 376 10.34 18.86 -8.13
C HIS A 376 9.88 19.05 -9.58
N PRO A 377 9.47 20.27 -9.96
CA PRO A 377 9.08 20.56 -11.34
C PRO A 377 10.31 20.57 -12.25
N GLY A 378 10.16 20.03 -13.46
CA GLY A 378 11.18 20.08 -14.51
C GLY A 378 10.78 19.23 -15.72
N CYS A 379 11.60 19.24 -16.77
CA CYS A 379 11.35 18.37 -17.92
C CYS A 379 11.52 16.89 -17.52
N THR A 380 10.49 16.10 -17.75
CA THR A 380 10.46 14.67 -17.38
C THR A 380 10.70 13.72 -18.55
N ASP A 381 10.83 14.24 -19.76
CA ASP A 381 11.11 13.47 -20.96
C ASP A 381 12.61 13.49 -21.28
N ARG A 382 13.23 12.30 -21.26
CA ARG A 382 14.67 12.12 -21.51
C ARG A 382 15.10 12.41 -22.93
N GLU A 383 14.16 12.44 -23.89
CA GLU A 383 14.48 12.73 -25.30
C GLU A 383 14.84 14.21 -25.51
N TYR A 384 14.56 15.07 -24.52
CA TYR A 384 14.82 16.50 -24.57
C TYR A 384 16.08 16.90 -23.81
N TYR A 385 16.81 17.88 -24.35
CA TYR A 385 18.13 18.30 -23.84
C TYR A 385 18.10 18.87 -22.42
N ASN A 386 16.96 19.39 -21.97
CA ASN A 386 16.75 19.96 -20.64
C ASN A 386 16.09 18.97 -19.66
N PHE A 387 16.10 17.68 -20.00
CA PHE A 387 15.65 16.62 -19.10
C PHE A 387 16.27 16.76 -17.70
N ASP A 388 15.42 16.72 -16.67
CA ASP A 388 15.81 16.72 -15.28
C ASP A 388 15.47 15.38 -14.63
N PHE A 389 16.50 14.58 -14.37
CA PHE A 389 16.35 13.31 -13.65
C PHE A 389 15.76 13.48 -12.24
N GLN A 390 15.90 14.64 -11.59
CA GLN A 390 15.31 14.89 -10.28
C GLN A 390 13.83 15.29 -10.36
N ALA A 391 13.34 15.72 -11.52
CA ALA A 391 11.96 16.13 -11.69
C ALA A 391 10.98 14.96 -11.47
N ASN A 392 9.98 15.17 -10.64
CA ASN A 392 8.88 14.23 -10.40
C ASN A 392 7.53 14.80 -10.85
N THR A 393 7.55 15.95 -11.52
CA THR A 393 6.40 16.71 -11.97
C THR A 393 6.80 17.40 -13.27
N ASP A 394 6.09 17.12 -14.35
CA ASP A 394 6.33 17.80 -15.62
C ASP A 394 5.89 19.26 -15.50
N ASP A 395 6.79 20.19 -15.80
CA ASP A 395 6.54 21.63 -15.80
C ASP A 395 6.25 22.18 -17.19
N ALA A 396 6.08 21.29 -18.18
CA ALA A 396 5.86 21.58 -19.59
C ALA A 396 7.01 22.36 -20.24
N THR A 397 8.23 22.32 -19.67
CA THR A 397 9.40 22.99 -20.24
C THR A 397 10.21 22.14 -21.20
N CYS A 398 9.88 20.85 -21.43
CA CYS A 398 10.68 19.97 -22.30
C CYS A 398 10.94 20.54 -23.71
N ASP A 399 9.93 21.11 -24.38
CA ASP A 399 10.08 21.72 -25.72
C ASP A 399 10.54 23.18 -25.66
N SER A 400 11.21 23.61 -24.58
CA SER A 400 11.71 24.98 -24.46
C SER A 400 12.94 25.19 -25.34
N PRO A 401 13.04 26.33 -26.06
CA PRO A 401 14.23 26.66 -26.84
C PRO A 401 15.50 26.63 -25.99
N ARG A 402 16.61 26.20 -26.58
CA ARG A 402 17.91 26.12 -25.88
C ARG A 402 18.44 27.52 -25.66
N CYS A 403 18.12 28.08 -24.50
CA CYS A 403 18.50 29.43 -24.12
C CYS A 403 19.78 29.45 -23.29
N GLN A 404 20.78 30.21 -23.72
CA GLN A 404 22.00 30.48 -22.98
C GLN A 404 22.11 31.96 -22.66
N TRP A 405 22.42 32.28 -21.40
CA TRP A 405 22.81 33.63 -21.02
C TRP A 405 24.22 33.89 -21.56
N LYS A 406 24.33 34.82 -22.50
CA LYS A 406 25.61 35.40 -22.94
C LYS A 406 25.73 36.82 -22.36
N ASP A 407 26.93 37.40 -22.41
CA ASP A 407 27.26 38.69 -21.79
C ASP A 407 26.33 39.87 -22.16
N ILE A 408 25.54 39.73 -23.22
CA ILE A 408 24.60 40.72 -23.77
C ILE A 408 23.12 40.31 -23.71
N GLY A 409 22.79 39.20 -23.04
CA GLY A 409 21.41 38.76 -22.80
C GLY A 409 21.17 37.27 -23.09
N LEU A 410 19.91 36.85 -22.91
CA LEU A 410 19.46 35.49 -23.18
C LEU A 410 19.37 35.27 -24.71
N GLN A 411 20.13 34.31 -25.24
CA GLN A 411 20.06 33.87 -26.63
C GLN A 411 19.48 32.47 -26.70
N CYS A 412 18.42 32.27 -27.47
CA CYS A 412 17.71 31.00 -27.59
C CYS A 412 17.85 30.44 -29.01
N ASN A 413 18.27 29.17 -29.12
CA ASN A 413 18.22 28.43 -30.37
C ASN A 413 16.97 27.54 -30.38
N GLU A 414 16.22 27.55 -31.48
CA GLU A 414 15.01 26.72 -31.69
C GLU A 414 15.35 25.27 -32.07
N ASP A 415 16.60 24.84 -31.90
CA ASP A 415 17.03 23.49 -32.29
C ASP A 415 16.29 22.46 -31.41
N LYS A 416 15.32 21.78 -32.02
CA LYS A 416 14.75 20.52 -31.55
C LYS A 416 15.84 19.45 -31.55
N GLY A 417 16.70 19.49 -30.55
CA GLY A 417 17.82 18.58 -30.42
C GLY A 417 17.41 17.26 -29.77
N ALA A 418 16.77 16.38 -30.55
CA ALA A 418 16.89 14.94 -30.36
C ALA A 418 18.10 14.49 -31.18
N THR A 419 19.12 13.93 -30.53
CA THR A 419 20.20 13.17 -31.19
C THR A 419 20.13 11.73 -30.73
#